data_AF-A0A846BP50-F1
#
_entry.id   AF-A0A846BP50-F1
#
_cell.length_a   1.000
_cell.length_b   1.000
_cell.length_c   1.000
_cell.angle_alpha   90.00
_cell.angle_beta   90.00
_cell.angle_gamma   90.00
#
_symmetry.space_group_name_H-M   'P 1'
#
loop_
_entity.id
_entity.type
_entity.pdbx_description
1 polymer ?
#
loop_
_entity_poly.entity_id
_entity_poly.type
_entity_poly.pdbx_seq_one_letter_code
_entity_poly.pdbx_strand_id
1 'polypeptide(L)'
;SQALENDRILGVETGGCPHTAIREDASINLAAIAQLEQQFTDLDLVFLESGGDNLAATFSPELVDLTIYVIDVAAGDKIPRKGGPGITKSDLLVINKIDLAPFVGADLGVMEQDAKKMRGDKPFVFTNLKTQEGLGTVIDFIKLYMGS
;
A
#
# COMPACT_ATOMS: atom_id res chain seq x y z
N SER A 1 5.00 -18.19 8.30
CA SER A 1 3.70 -17.58 7.99
C SER A 1 2.80 -18.67 7.45
N GLN A 2 1.52 -18.64 7.75
CA GLN A 2 0.51 -19.37 6.98
C GLN A 2 -0.05 -18.37 5.97
N ALA A 3 -0.11 -18.77 4.70
CA ALA A 3 -0.80 -17.99 3.68
C ALA A 3 -2.32 -18.09 3.92
N LEU A 4 -3.09 -17.17 3.33
CA LEU A 4 -4.54 -17.35 3.25
C LEU A 4 -4.85 -18.63 2.48
N GLU A 5 -5.98 -19.26 2.81
CA GLU A 5 -6.52 -20.36 2.01
C GLU A 5 -6.76 -19.88 0.57
N ASN A 6 -6.53 -20.75 -0.42
CA ASN A 6 -6.53 -20.35 -1.84
C ASN A 6 -7.87 -19.78 -2.30
N ASP A 7 -8.98 -20.22 -1.69
CA ASP A 7 -10.33 -19.71 -1.98
C ASP A 7 -10.56 -18.27 -1.50
N ARG A 8 -9.70 -17.76 -0.62
CA ARG A 8 -9.68 -16.36 -0.15
C ARG A 8 -8.77 -15.46 -0.98
N ILE A 9 -8.20 -15.96 -2.08
CA ILE A 9 -7.33 -15.19 -2.98
C ILE A 9 -7.92 -15.23 -4.39
N LEU A 10 -8.23 -14.06 -4.95
CA LEU A 10 -8.75 -13.92 -6.30
C LEU A 10 -7.83 -13.04 -7.15
N GLY A 11 -7.33 -13.58 -8.25
CA GLY A 11 -6.53 -12.84 -9.22
C GLY A 11 -7.41 -12.13 -10.24
N VAL A 12 -7.11 -10.86 -10.53
CA VAL A 12 -7.81 -10.03 -11.54
C VAL A 12 -6.81 -9.59 -12.60
N GLU A 13 -7.03 -10.00 -13.85
CA GLU A 13 -6.20 -9.58 -14.99
C GLU A 13 -6.72 -8.25 -15.57
N THR A 14 -5.85 -7.24 -15.61
CA THR A 14 -6.23 -5.85 -15.94
C THR A 14 -6.04 -5.47 -17.40
N GLY A 15 -5.62 -6.41 -18.26
CA GLY A 15 -5.46 -6.19 -19.70
C GLY A 15 -4.37 -5.19 -20.10
N GLY A 16 -3.43 -4.86 -19.19
CA GLY A 16 -2.25 -4.03 -19.48
C GLY A 16 -2.30 -2.57 -19.02
N CYS A 17 -3.42 -2.11 -18.44
CA CYS A 17 -3.57 -0.75 -17.90
C CYS A 17 -3.91 -0.77 -16.40
N PRO A 18 -2.92 -1.01 -15.51
CA PRO A 18 -3.17 -1.22 -14.08
C PRO A 18 -3.80 -0.01 -13.40
N HIS A 19 -3.47 1.23 -13.80
CA HIS A 19 -4.10 2.44 -13.25
C HIS A 19 -5.60 2.52 -13.57
N THR A 20 -6.00 2.13 -14.78
CA THR A 20 -7.41 2.14 -15.21
C THR A 20 -8.24 1.22 -14.33
N ALA A 21 -7.73 0.00 -14.08
CA ALA A 21 -8.41 -1.01 -13.28
C ALA A 21 -8.61 -0.62 -11.81
N ILE A 22 -7.85 0.36 -11.30
CA ILE A 22 -7.96 0.82 -9.91
C ILE A 22 -8.57 2.22 -9.79
N ARG A 23 -8.82 2.92 -10.90
CA ARG A 23 -9.21 4.33 -10.88
C ARG A 23 -10.30 4.68 -11.88
N GLU A 24 -10.00 4.67 -13.17
CA GLU A 24 -10.95 5.14 -14.19
C GLU A 24 -12.07 4.15 -14.50
N ASP A 25 -11.77 2.85 -14.48
CA ASP A 25 -12.74 1.76 -14.64
C ASP A 25 -12.41 0.63 -13.67
N ALA A 26 -12.92 0.80 -12.45
CA ALA A 26 -12.74 -0.15 -11.35
C ALA A 26 -13.70 -1.35 -11.43
N SER A 27 -14.52 -1.47 -12.48
CA SER A 27 -15.62 -2.44 -12.55
C SER A 27 -15.17 -3.89 -12.32
N ILE A 28 -14.03 -4.29 -12.88
CA ILE A 28 -13.48 -5.65 -12.71
C ILE A 28 -13.08 -5.94 -11.26
N ASN A 29 -12.51 -4.96 -10.55
CA ASN A 29 -12.13 -5.12 -9.15
C ASN A 29 -13.35 -5.06 -8.23
N LEU A 30 -14.30 -4.17 -8.51
CA LEU A 30 -15.58 -4.11 -7.78
C LEU A 30 -16.36 -5.42 -7.90
N ALA A 31 -16.41 -6.02 -9.09
CA ALA A 31 -17.04 -7.33 -9.29
C ALA A 31 -16.33 -8.44 -8.51
N ALA A 32 -15.00 -8.43 -8.48
CA ALA A 32 -14.20 -9.39 -7.73
C ALA A 32 -14.41 -9.25 -6.21
N ILE A 33 -14.46 -8.02 -5.68
CA ILE A 33 -14.75 -7.74 -4.27
C ILE A 33 -16.16 -8.22 -3.92
N ALA A 34 -17.17 -7.88 -4.74
CA ALA A 34 -18.54 -8.31 -4.53
C ALA A 34 -18.69 -9.85 -4.54
N GLN A 35 -17.88 -10.56 -5.35
CA GLN A 35 -17.85 -12.02 -5.32
C GLN A 35 -17.31 -12.56 -3.98
N LEU A 36 -16.23 -11.97 -3.45
CA LEU A 36 -15.69 -12.36 -2.16
C LEU A 36 -16.69 -12.09 -1.02
N GLU A 37 -17.34 -10.93 -1.03
CA GLU A 37 -18.38 -10.55 -0.06
C GLU A 37 -19.59 -11.50 -0.08
N GLN A 38 -19.99 -11.98 -1.26
CA GLN A 38 -21.07 -12.97 -1.39
C GLN A 38 -20.64 -14.35 -0.92
N GLN A 39 -19.39 -14.73 -1.16
CA GLN A 39 -18.86 -16.04 -0.82
C GLN A 39 -18.57 -16.19 0.67
N PHE A 40 -18.10 -15.12 1.33
CA PHE A 40 -17.66 -15.13 2.71
C PHE A 40 -18.44 -14.09 3.52
N THR A 41 -19.45 -14.55 4.25
CA THR A 41 -20.31 -13.70 5.09
C THR A 41 -19.66 -13.23 6.39
N ASP A 42 -18.45 -13.71 6.68
CA ASP A 42 -17.62 -13.40 7.86
C ASP A 42 -16.40 -12.53 7.53
N LEU A 43 -16.43 -11.77 6.43
CA LEU A 43 -15.34 -10.89 6.04
C LEU A 43 -15.30 -9.61 6.89
N ASP A 44 -14.18 -9.41 7.59
CA ASP A 44 -13.86 -8.16 8.28
C ASP A 44 -13.08 -7.18 7.38
N LEU A 45 -12.28 -7.70 6.44
CA LEU A 45 -11.35 -6.91 5.63
C LEU A 45 -11.03 -7.62 4.31
N VAL A 46 -10.98 -6.85 3.22
CA VAL A 46 -10.49 -7.28 1.90
C VAL A 46 -9.27 -6.45 1.53
N PHE A 47 -8.17 -7.12 1.17
CA PHE A 47 -6.99 -6.45 0.62
C PHE A 47 -7.04 -6.45 -0.90
N LEU A 48 -6.89 -5.27 -1.51
CA LEU A 48 -6.72 -5.11 -2.95
C LEU A 48 -5.29 -4.67 -3.26
N GLU A 49 -4.51 -5.56 -3.90
CA GLU A 49 -3.17 -5.23 -4.38
C GLU A 49 -3.24 -4.73 -5.82
N SER A 50 -2.62 -3.58 -6.12
CA SER A 50 -2.47 -3.13 -7.50
C SER A 50 -1.35 -3.89 -8.22
N GLY A 51 -1.40 -3.97 -9.54
CA GLY A 51 -0.37 -4.66 -10.34
C GLY A 51 1.03 -4.02 -10.35
N GLY A 52 1.29 -3.04 -9.49
CA GLY A 52 2.49 -2.21 -9.49
C GLY A 52 2.42 -1.08 -10.53
N ASP A 53 2.71 0.14 -10.09
CA ASP A 53 2.69 1.33 -10.95
C ASP A 53 3.64 2.40 -10.37
N ASN A 54 3.69 3.57 -11.00
CA ASN A 54 4.53 4.69 -10.64
C ASN A 54 3.91 5.55 -9.51
N LEU A 55 4.62 6.62 -9.13
CA LEU A 55 4.24 7.55 -8.05
C LEU A 55 2.89 8.26 -8.24
N ALA A 56 2.34 8.26 -9.45
CA ALA A 56 1.05 8.84 -9.79
C ALA A 56 -0.15 7.95 -9.45
N ALA A 57 0.08 6.67 -9.12
CA ALA A 57 -0.99 5.72 -8.91
C ALA A 57 -1.80 6.01 -7.63
N THR A 58 -3.12 5.97 -7.78
CA THR A 58 -4.10 6.12 -6.71
C THR A 58 -5.29 5.23 -6.99
N PHE A 59 -5.87 4.66 -5.95
CA PHE A 59 -7.17 4.01 -6.04
C PHE A 59 -8.29 5.05 -6.12
N SER A 60 -9.38 4.70 -6.80
CA SER A 60 -10.65 5.43 -6.73
C SER A 60 -11.21 5.35 -5.31
N PRO A 61 -11.75 6.45 -4.74
CA PRO A 61 -12.49 6.41 -3.48
C PRO A 61 -13.72 5.51 -3.51
N GLU A 62 -14.25 5.18 -4.71
CA GLU A 62 -15.35 4.23 -4.86
C GLU A 62 -14.90 2.77 -4.75
N LEU A 63 -13.59 2.51 -4.83
CA LEU A 63 -13.02 1.16 -4.83
C LEU A 63 -12.42 0.76 -3.48
N VAL A 64 -11.89 1.71 -2.71
CA VAL A 64 -11.22 1.43 -1.43
C VAL A 64 -11.57 2.48 -0.37
N ASP A 65 -11.76 2.01 0.87
CA ASP A 65 -11.95 2.89 2.03
C ASP A 65 -10.62 3.45 2.58
N LEU A 66 -9.54 2.68 2.41
CA LEU A 66 -8.22 2.96 2.98
C LEU A 66 -7.11 2.64 1.98
N THR A 67 -6.10 3.50 1.90
CA THR A 67 -4.96 3.33 1.00
C THR A 67 -3.63 3.24 1.74
N ILE A 68 -2.90 2.14 1.51
CA ILE A 68 -1.51 1.96 1.95
C ILE A 68 -0.62 2.01 0.71
N TYR A 69 0.29 2.98 0.65
CA TYR A 69 1.25 3.11 -0.43
C TYR A 69 2.62 2.61 0.02
N VAL A 70 3.22 1.71 -0.76
CA VAL A 70 4.49 1.07 -0.39
C VAL A 70 5.59 1.48 -1.36
N ILE A 71 6.66 2.06 -0.84
CA ILE A 71 7.92 2.29 -1.55
C ILE A 71 9.03 1.48 -0.89
N ASP A 72 10.18 1.34 -1.54
CA ASP A 72 11.36 0.73 -0.92
C ASP A 72 12.61 1.61 -1.01
N VAL A 73 13.51 1.41 -0.06
CA VAL A 73 14.77 2.18 0.07
C VAL A 73 15.70 1.96 -1.13
N ALA A 74 15.66 0.80 -1.77
CA ALA A 74 16.51 0.51 -2.93
C ALA A 74 16.14 1.33 -4.18
N ALA A 75 14.92 1.88 -4.24
CA ALA A 75 14.52 2.85 -5.27
C ALA A 75 15.19 4.24 -5.11
N GLY A 76 15.84 4.50 -3.96
CA GLY A 76 16.64 5.68 -3.68
C GLY A 76 16.04 6.61 -2.61
N ASP A 77 16.90 7.27 -1.85
CA ASP A 77 16.56 8.19 -0.75
C ASP A 77 15.74 9.42 -1.18
N LYS A 78 15.86 9.82 -2.46
CA LYS A 78 15.11 10.92 -3.07
C LYS A 78 13.68 10.56 -3.48
N ILE A 79 13.22 9.32 -3.30
CA ILE A 79 11.86 8.92 -3.71
C ILE A 79 10.78 9.72 -2.96
N PRO A 80 10.83 9.89 -1.61
CA PRO A 80 9.84 10.68 -0.90
C PRO A 80 9.68 12.12 -1.43
N ARG A 81 10.77 12.83 -1.74
CA ARG A 81 10.68 14.22 -2.28
C ARG A 81 10.15 14.33 -3.70
N LYS A 82 10.12 13.24 -4.48
CA LYS A 82 9.45 13.25 -5.79
C LYS A 82 7.93 13.45 -5.64
N GLY A 83 7.37 13.11 -4.48
CA GLY A 83 5.96 13.26 -4.20
C GLY A 83 5.10 12.37 -5.07
N GLY A 84 4.03 12.95 -5.63
CA GLY A 84 2.96 12.18 -6.25
C GLY A 84 1.91 11.77 -5.22
N PRO A 85 0.67 11.52 -5.66
CA PRO A 85 -0.46 11.27 -4.79
C PRO A 85 -0.30 9.99 -3.94
N GLY A 86 0.45 8.99 -4.39
CA GLY A 86 0.79 7.83 -3.54
C GLY A 86 1.59 8.23 -2.30
N ILE A 87 2.55 9.16 -2.44
CA ILE A 87 3.34 9.67 -1.31
C ILE A 87 2.57 10.73 -0.52
N THR A 88 1.82 11.63 -1.16
CA THR A 88 1.24 12.79 -0.46
C THR A 88 -0.17 12.57 0.06
N LYS A 89 -0.94 11.65 -0.53
CA LYS A 89 -2.38 11.50 -0.24
C LYS A 89 -2.76 10.16 0.37
N SER A 90 -1.97 9.10 0.22
CA SER A 90 -2.26 7.81 0.87
C SER A 90 -2.45 7.94 2.37
N ASP A 91 -3.29 7.10 2.95
CA ASP A 91 -3.59 7.13 4.39
C ASP A 91 -2.38 6.69 5.21
N LEU A 92 -1.64 5.69 4.72
CA LEU A 92 -0.34 5.29 5.25
C LEU A 92 0.70 5.14 4.13
N LEU A 93 1.89 5.72 4.32
CA LEU A 93 3.08 5.43 3.51
C LEU A 93 3.97 4.43 4.24
N VAL A 94 4.31 3.33 3.58
CA VAL A 94 5.30 2.36 4.05
C VAL A 94 6.59 2.54 3.26
N ILE A 95 7.70 2.73 3.96
CA ILE A 95 9.05 2.78 3.38
C ILE A 95 9.78 1.50 3.79
N ASN A 96 9.77 0.51 2.91
CA ASN A 96 10.24 -0.86 3.18
C ASN A 96 11.70 -1.08 2.80
N LYS A 97 12.26 -2.21 3.27
CA LYS A 97 13.62 -2.69 2.99
C LYS A 97 14.70 -1.76 3.56
N ILE A 98 14.51 -1.24 4.77
CA ILE A 98 15.48 -0.34 5.41
C ILE A 98 16.87 -0.96 5.62
N ASP A 99 16.95 -2.28 5.69
CA ASP A 99 18.19 -3.05 5.72
C ASP A 99 19.05 -2.86 4.46
N LEU A 100 18.44 -2.46 3.34
CA LEU A 100 19.16 -2.22 2.10
C LEU A 100 19.89 -0.88 2.04
N ALA A 101 19.59 0.05 2.96
CA ALA A 101 20.12 1.42 2.93
C ALA A 101 21.65 1.50 2.78
N PRO A 102 22.47 0.74 3.54
CA PRO A 102 23.93 0.80 3.43
C PRO A 102 24.48 0.31 2.08
N PHE A 103 23.73 -0.55 1.37
CA PHE A 103 24.17 -1.16 0.12
C PHE A 103 23.84 -0.32 -1.10
N VAL A 104 22.85 0.57 -0.99
CA VAL A 104 22.41 1.47 -2.08
C VAL A 104 22.80 2.92 -1.85
N GLY A 105 23.48 3.22 -0.73
CA GLY A 105 23.89 4.57 -0.37
C GLY A 105 22.72 5.50 -0.03
N ALA A 106 21.60 4.96 0.47
CA ALA A 106 20.44 5.73 0.86
C ALA A 106 20.54 6.18 2.33
N ASP A 107 20.19 7.43 2.60
CA ASP A 107 20.12 7.98 3.96
C ASP A 107 18.66 7.96 4.46
N LEU A 108 18.39 7.14 5.48
CA LEU A 108 17.06 7.04 6.09
C LEU A 108 16.60 8.36 6.74
N GLY A 109 17.52 9.18 7.24
CA GLY A 109 17.21 10.50 7.79
C GLY A 109 16.76 11.49 6.71
N VAL A 110 17.34 11.41 5.51
CA VAL A 110 16.86 12.18 4.34
C VAL A 110 15.46 11.73 3.94
N MET A 111 15.23 10.42 3.86
CA MET A 111 13.90 9.87 3.54
C MET A 111 12.85 10.28 4.57
N GLU A 112 13.20 10.28 5.86
CA GLU A 112 12.32 10.68 6.96
C GLU A 112 11.94 12.17 6.85
N GLN A 113 12.93 13.04 6.67
CA GLN A 113 12.72 14.48 6.51
C GLN A 113 11.81 14.78 5.31
N ASP A 114 12.08 14.15 4.16
CA ASP A 114 11.31 14.36 2.94
C ASP A 114 9.89 13.79 3.06
N ALA A 115 9.72 12.62 3.66
CA ALA A 115 8.40 12.03 3.90
C ALA A 115 7.56 12.94 4.80
N LYS A 116 8.11 13.43 5.93
CA LYS A 116 7.44 14.40 6.81
C LYS A 116 7.02 15.66 6.06
N LYS A 117 7.93 16.22 5.24
CA LYS A 117 7.64 17.42 4.45
C LYS A 117 6.50 17.20 3.45
N MET A 118 6.49 16.06 2.76
CA MET A 118 5.53 15.79 1.69
C MET A 118 4.16 15.33 2.22
N ARG A 119 4.10 14.79 3.43
CA ARG A 119 2.89 14.21 4.04
C ARG A 119 2.20 15.10 5.08
N GLY A 120 2.90 16.10 5.63
CA GLY A 120 2.39 16.89 6.75
C GLY A 120 2.12 15.96 7.94
N ASP A 121 0.89 15.97 8.44
CA ASP A 121 0.48 15.15 9.59
C ASP A 121 0.10 13.70 9.22
N LYS A 122 0.06 13.34 7.92
CA LYS A 122 -0.27 11.96 7.51
C LYS A 122 0.84 10.97 7.90
N PRO A 123 0.52 9.82 8.48
CA PRO A 123 1.51 8.91 9.03
C PRO A 123 2.32 8.21 7.93
N PHE A 124 3.56 7.84 8.27
CA PHE A 124 4.38 6.91 7.51
C PHE A 124 5.19 6.02 8.45
N VAL A 125 5.67 4.89 7.96
CA VAL A 125 6.42 3.91 8.76
C VAL A 125 7.58 3.33 7.95
N PHE A 126 8.75 3.26 8.59
CA PHE A 126 9.88 2.48 8.08
C PHE A 126 9.68 1.00 8.44
N THR A 127 9.96 0.12 7.48
CA THR A 127 9.79 -1.32 7.70
C THR A 127 10.96 -2.13 7.15
N ASN A 128 11.22 -3.26 7.81
CA ASN A 128 11.91 -4.40 7.22
C ASN A 128 10.97 -5.60 7.32
N LEU A 129 10.21 -5.86 6.26
CA LEU A 129 9.24 -6.95 6.26
C LEU A 129 9.89 -8.36 6.23
N LYS A 130 11.21 -8.48 6.01
CA LYS A 130 11.92 -9.76 6.19
C LYS A 130 12.12 -10.09 7.67
N THR A 131 12.37 -9.10 8.52
CA THR A 131 12.53 -9.24 9.97
C THR A 131 11.27 -8.89 10.76
N GLN A 132 10.21 -8.46 10.06
CA GLN A 132 8.94 -7.96 10.62
C GLN A 132 9.09 -6.65 11.42
N GLU A 133 10.19 -5.93 11.24
CA GLU A 133 10.37 -4.60 11.84
C GLU A 133 9.36 -3.61 11.23
N GLY A 134 8.67 -2.87 12.11
CA GLY A 134 7.62 -1.91 11.73
C GLY A 134 6.28 -2.54 11.32
N LEU A 135 6.18 -3.86 11.19
CA LEU A 135 4.94 -4.56 10.81
C LEU A 135 3.83 -4.34 11.85
N GLY A 136 4.16 -4.34 13.14
CA GLY A 136 3.19 -4.08 14.22
C GLY A 136 2.49 -2.72 14.05
N THR A 137 3.24 -1.67 13.72
CA THR A 137 2.69 -0.33 13.48
C THR A 137 1.73 -0.30 12.29
N VAL A 138 2.00 -1.07 11.22
CA VAL A 138 1.08 -1.20 10.08
C VAL A 138 -0.22 -1.90 10.51
N ILE A 139 -0.12 -2.98 11.29
CA ILE A 139 -1.29 -3.71 11.81
C ILE A 139 -2.12 -2.82 12.71
N ASP A 140 -1.48 -2.11 13.65
CA ASP A 140 -2.17 -1.19 14.57
C ASP A 140 -2.86 -0.06 13.81
N PHE A 141 -2.22 0.47 12.76
CA PHE A 141 -2.84 1.44 11.87
C PHE A 141 -4.13 0.88 11.23
N ILE A 142 -4.08 -0.32 10.64
CA ILE A 142 -5.26 -0.95 10.00
C ILE A 142 -6.39 -1.15 11.02
N LYS A 143 -6.07 -1.62 12.23
CA LYS A 143 -7.05 -1.85 13.29
C LYS A 143 -7.82 -0.60 13.70
N LEU A 144 -7.23 0.60 13.57
CA LEU A 144 -7.94 1.86 13.84
C LEU A 144 -9.16 2.06 12.91
N TYR A 145 -9.15 1.43 11.74
CA TYR A 145 -10.20 1.54 10.73
C TYR A 145 -11.18 0.36 10.73
N MET A 146 -10.89 -0.72 11.47
CA MET A 146 -11.75 -1.91 11.51
C MET A 146 -12.92 -1.78 12.50
N GLY A 147 -13.04 -0.66 13.24
CA GLY A 147 -14.04 -0.52 14.31
C GLY A 147 -13.67 -1.35 15.55
N SER A 148 -14.12 -0.90 16.72
CA SER A 148 -13.99 -1.64 17.99
C SER A 148 -15.12 -2.64 18.18
#